data_AF-A0A353JZG3-F1
#
_entry.id   AF-A0A353JZG3-F1
#
_cell.length_a   1.000
_cell.length_b   1.000
_cell.length_c   1.000
_cell.angle_alpha   90.00
_cell.angle_beta   90.00
_cell.angle_gamma   90.00
#
_symmetry.space_group_name_H-M   'P 1'
#
loop_
_entity.id
_entity.type
_entity.pdbx_description
1 polymer ?
#
loop_
_entity_poly.entity_id
_entity_poly.type
_entity_poly.pdbx_seq_one_letter_code
_entity_poly.pdbx_strand_id
1 'polypeptide(L)'
;MKAKAYGNKFKRRREGTNLKKYLKLIPVFLFSILILSFSIKKEWNYSIVKSFQKTGAELISYEVEGHAKFKTPLKNDEAAKKICENISIYNYSPISTDPSETVIECKKNNIKYTIKTKNIDNNGEIYASVAMSQENDLENINNIRKIISECFKTFNVKPSYSTLVCGKFDRCMNLKEMEYKSKEVFDGFSCHIVDEYCDPNMVSTCGYVHGIKEKLNYGNKYININAALRASKSYDCTYIWIGSPIISVEY
;
A
#
# COMPACT_ATOMS: atom_id res chain seq x y z
N MET A 1 -56.57 -75.21 -26.84
CA MET A 1 -57.78 -74.49 -26.36
C MET A 1 -57.35 -73.44 -25.34
N LYS A 2 -57.61 -72.17 -25.65
CA LYS A 2 -57.61 -70.92 -24.84
C LYS A 2 -56.41 -70.56 -23.93
N ALA A 3 -55.76 -69.48 -24.35
CA ALA A 3 -54.81 -68.64 -23.64
C ALA A 3 -55.41 -67.91 -22.42
N LYS A 4 -54.55 -67.59 -21.45
CA LYS A 4 -54.72 -66.45 -20.53
C LYS A 4 -53.36 -65.82 -20.25
N ALA A 5 -53.13 -64.65 -20.84
CA ALA A 5 -52.00 -63.79 -20.57
C ALA A 5 -52.25 -63.02 -19.25
N TYR A 6 -51.35 -63.16 -18.28
CA TYR A 6 -51.30 -62.31 -17.10
C TYR A 6 -50.31 -61.17 -17.36
N GLY A 7 -50.84 -59.99 -17.65
CA GLY A 7 -50.06 -58.75 -17.79
C GLY A 7 -49.60 -58.23 -16.45
N ASN A 8 -48.29 -58.22 -16.22
CA ASN A 8 -47.67 -57.64 -15.04
C ASN A 8 -47.41 -56.13 -15.28
N LYS A 9 -48.24 -55.26 -14.68
CA LYS A 9 -48.03 -53.80 -14.68
C LYS A 9 -46.94 -53.46 -13.65
N PHE A 10 -45.68 -53.37 -14.09
CA PHE A 10 -44.61 -52.76 -13.31
C PHE A 10 -44.80 -51.23 -13.25
N LYS A 11 -45.21 -50.74 -12.09
CA LYS A 11 -45.38 -49.32 -11.76
C LYS A 11 -43.98 -48.71 -11.54
N ARG A 12 -43.42 -48.02 -12.55
CA ARG A 12 -42.16 -47.25 -12.40
C ARG A 12 -42.33 -46.20 -11.29
N ARG A 13 -41.64 -46.38 -10.16
CA ARG A 13 -41.49 -45.37 -9.10
C ARG A 13 -40.70 -44.19 -9.67
N ARG A 14 -41.23 -42.97 -9.51
CA ARG A 14 -40.59 -41.70 -9.90
C ARG A 14 -39.43 -41.41 -8.94
N GLU A 15 -38.20 -41.69 -9.35
CA GLU A 15 -36.97 -41.21 -8.68
C GLU A 15 -36.48 -39.85 -9.21
N GLY A 16 -37.24 -39.20 -10.09
CA GLY A 16 -36.86 -37.94 -10.74
C GLY A 16 -37.15 -36.64 -9.98
N THR A 17 -37.65 -36.69 -8.74
CA THR A 17 -38.13 -35.50 -8.01
C THR A 17 -37.08 -34.84 -7.12
N ASN A 18 -36.08 -35.57 -6.63
CA ASN A 18 -35.07 -35.00 -5.73
C ASN A 18 -33.96 -34.26 -6.49
N LEU A 19 -33.51 -34.76 -7.65
CA LEU A 19 -32.42 -34.11 -8.42
C LEU A 19 -32.77 -32.68 -8.85
N LYS A 20 -34.03 -32.45 -9.27
CA LYS A 20 -34.55 -31.11 -9.61
C LYS A 20 -34.61 -30.16 -8.41
N LYS A 21 -34.75 -30.70 -7.19
CA LYS A 21 -34.77 -29.91 -5.95
C LYS A 21 -33.36 -29.39 -5.61
N TYR A 22 -32.34 -30.22 -5.78
CA TYR A 22 -30.94 -29.81 -5.60
C TYR A 22 -30.43 -28.87 -6.70
N LEU A 23 -30.88 -29.05 -7.94
CA LEU A 23 -30.58 -28.12 -9.05
C LEU A 23 -31.05 -26.68 -8.78
N LYS A 24 -32.16 -26.50 -8.04
CA LYS A 24 -32.64 -25.17 -7.62
C LYS A 24 -31.80 -24.53 -6.50
N LEU A 25 -31.01 -25.33 -5.77
CA LEU A 25 -30.15 -24.85 -4.67
C LEU A 25 -28.77 -24.39 -5.15
N ILE A 26 -28.31 -24.86 -6.31
CA ILE A 26 -27.02 -24.46 -6.92
C ILE A 26 -26.89 -22.94 -7.09
N PRO A 27 -27.85 -22.20 -7.68
CA PRO A 27 -27.72 -20.75 -7.82
C PRO A 27 -27.72 -20.02 -6.47
N VAL A 28 -28.41 -20.53 -5.44
CA VAL A 28 -28.38 -19.97 -4.08
C VAL A 28 -27.00 -20.16 -3.46
N PHE A 29 -26.40 -21.34 -3.65
CA PHE A 29 -25.05 -21.63 -3.17
C PHE A 29 -23.99 -20.78 -3.91
N LEU A 30 -24.08 -20.66 -5.23
CA LEU A 30 -23.20 -19.78 -6.02
C LEU A 30 -23.38 -18.30 -5.64
N PHE A 31 -24.61 -17.85 -5.40
CA PHE A 31 -24.88 -16.49 -4.94
C PHE A 31 -24.35 -16.27 -3.52
N SER A 32 -24.41 -17.28 -2.64
CA SER A 32 -23.80 -17.20 -1.31
C SER A 32 -22.28 -17.16 -1.38
N ILE A 33 -21.64 -17.91 -2.28
CA ILE A 33 -20.20 -17.79 -2.57
C ILE A 33 -19.87 -16.42 -3.18
N LEU A 34 -20.76 -15.86 -4.01
CA LEU A 34 -20.60 -14.53 -4.58
C LEU A 34 -20.70 -13.45 -3.48
N ILE A 35 -21.67 -13.56 -2.56
CA ILE A 35 -21.80 -12.65 -1.41
C ILE A 35 -20.64 -12.82 -0.43
N LEU A 36 -20.19 -14.05 -0.18
CA LEU A 36 -19.01 -14.34 0.63
C LEU A 36 -17.76 -13.76 -0.04
N SER A 37 -17.54 -13.95 -1.33
CA SER A 37 -16.40 -13.35 -2.05
C SER A 37 -16.50 -11.84 -2.17
N PHE A 38 -17.70 -11.27 -2.26
CA PHE A 38 -17.95 -9.82 -2.21
C PHE A 38 -17.74 -9.26 -0.79
N SER A 39 -18.07 -10.04 0.26
CA SER A 39 -17.82 -9.70 1.67
C SER A 39 -16.38 -9.98 2.11
N ILE A 40 -15.65 -10.87 1.42
CA ILE A 40 -14.21 -11.05 1.56
C ILE A 40 -13.48 -9.93 0.80
N LYS A 41 -14.09 -9.39 -0.28
CA LYS A 41 -13.72 -8.11 -0.90
C LYS A 41 -14.12 -6.89 -0.06
N LYS A 42 -14.70 -7.07 1.13
CA LYS A 42 -14.81 -5.99 2.13
C LYS A 42 -13.38 -5.58 2.43
N GLU A 43 -13.03 -4.36 2.00
CA GLU A 43 -11.73 -3.72 2.14
C GLU A 43 -11.12 -4.12 3.48
N TRP A 44 -10.08 -4.96 3.41
CA TRP A 44 -9.08 -4.99 4.47
C TRP A 44 -8.60 -3.55 4.53
N ASN A 45 -9.10 -2.83 5.53
CA ASN A 45 -8.86 -1.41 5.74
C ASN A 45 -7.41 -1.26 6.22
N TYR A 46 -6.46 -1.61 5.35
CA TYR A 46 -5.07 -1.31 5.52
C TYR A 46 -4.94 0.21 5.54
N SER A 47 -4.72 0.74 6.72
CA SER A 47 -4.50 2.16 6.88
C SER A 47 -3.34 2.32 7.83
N ILE A 48 -2.16 2.51 7.23
CA ILE A 48 -0.95 2.93 7.92
C ILE A 48 -1.20 4.13 8.83
N VAL A 49 -2.07 5.04 8.38
CA VAL A 49 -2.54 6.20 9.12
C VAL A 49 -3.34 5.81 10.37
N LYS A 50 -4.31 4.89 10.27
CA LYS A 50 -5.07 4.44 11.46
C LYS A 50 -4.17 3.72 12.46
N SER A 51 -3.23 2.90 11.99
CA SER A 51 -2.27 2.22 12.87
C SER A 51 -1.35 3.21 13.56
N PHE A 52 -0.87 4.24 12.84
CA PHE A 52 -0.13 5.35 13.43
C PHE A 52 -0.94 6.07 14.53
N GLN A 53 -2.18 6.47 14.22
CA GLN A 53 -3.05 7.18 15.16
C GLN A 53 -3.29 6.41 16.46
N LYS A 54 -3.39 5.07 16.39
CA LYS A 54 -3.55 4.21 17.57
C LYS A 54 -2.37 4.27 18.53
N THR A 55 -1.16 4.59 18.05
CA THR A 55 0.02 4.65 18.91
C THR A 55 -0.03 5.81 19.90
N GLY A 56 -0.79 6.87 19.59
CA GLY A 56 -0.83 8.11 20.35
C GLY A 56 0.37 9.05 20.11
N ALA A 57 1.19 8.78 19.09
CA ALA A 57 2.27 9.68 18.69
C ALA A 57 1.72 10.97 18.07
N GLU A 58 2.42 12.08 18.30
CA GLU A 58 2.22 13.33 17.57
C GLU A 58 2.74 13.17 16.14
N LEU A 59 1.95 13.59 15.15
CA LEU A 59 2.35 13.57 13.75
C LEU A 59 3.43 14.63 13.49
N ILE A 60 4.51 14.22 12.84
CA ILE A 60 5.53 15.14 12.29
C ILE A 60 5.34 15.28 10.79
N SER A 61 5.23 14.15 10.09
CA SER A 61 5.03 14.16 8.64
C SER A 61 4.36 12.90 8.14
N TYR A 62 3.72 13.06 6.99
CA TYR A 62 3.07 12.01 6.24
C TYR A 62 3.40 12.19 4.76
N GLU A 63 4.01 11.18 4.18
CA GLU A 63 4.45 11.21 2.79
C GLU A 63 3.95 9.99 2.02
N VAL A 64 3.45 10.23 0.82
CA VAL A 64 3.16 9.18 -0.16
C VAL A 64 3.97 9.48 -1.40
N GLU A 65 4.71 8.49 -1.85
CA GLU A 65 5.48 8.56 -3.09
C GLU A 65 4.93 7.54 -4.08
N GLY A 66 4.71 7.96 -5.32
CA GLY A 66 4.48 7.05 -6.43
C GLY A 66 5.67 7.08 -7.37
N HIS A 67 6.11 5.91 -7.78
CA HIS A 67 7.24 5.75 -8.69
C HIS A 67 6.93 4.79 -9.83
N ALA A 68 7.50 5.08 -11.00
CA ALA A 68 7.34 4.26 -12.19
C ALA A 68 8.60 4.30 -13.06
N LYS A 69 8.76 3.25 -13.87
CA LYS A 69 9.71 3.23 -14.99
C LYS A 69 8.93 3.28 -16.29
N PHE A 70 9.41 4.07 -17.24
CA PHE A 70 8.81 4.15 -18.57
C PHE A 70 9.83 4.57 -19.62
N LYS A 71 9.58 4.15 -20.86
CA LYS A 71 10.37 4.55 -22.02
C LYS A 71 9.79 5.81 -22.64
N THR A 72 10.64 6.79 -22.92
CA THR A 72 10.23 8.06 -23.53
C THR A 72 11.36 8.67 -24.35
N PRO A 73 11.08 9.41 -25.44
CA PRO A 73 12.10 10.19 -26.13
C PRO A 73 12.48 11.48 -25.37
N LEU A 74 11.74 11.83 -24.33
CA LEU A 74 11.97 13.04 -23.54
C LEU A 74 13.22 12.92 -22.67
N LYS A 75 13.88 14.06 -22.45
CA LYS A 75 14.92 14.17 -21.41
C LYS A 75 14.30 14.20 -20.01
N ASN A 76 15.14 14.05 -18.99
CA ASN A 76 14.70 14.05 -17.58
C ASN A 76 13.90 15.30 -17.21
N ASP A 77 14.40 16.48 -17.59
CA ASP A 77 13.80 17.78 -17.29
C ASP A 77 12.46 17.97 -18.01
N GLU A 78 12.38 17.55 -19.27
CA GLU A 78 11.15 17.56 -20.06
C GLU A 78 10.10 16.59 -19.48
N ALA A 79 10.51 15.40 -19.07
CA ALA A 79 9.63 14.43 -18.41
C ALA A 79 9.13 14.97 -17.06
N ALA A 80 10.00 15.58 -16.26
CA ALA A 80 9.63 16.18 -14.98
C ALA A 80 8.65 17.36 -15.19
N LYS A 81 8.87 18.19 -16.21
CA LYS A 81 7.93 19.25 -16.60
C LYS A 81 6.55 18.69 -16.96
N LYS A 82 6.50 17.62 -17.77
CA LYS A 82 5.23 16.96 -18.13
C LYS A 82 4.48 16.41 -16.91
N ILE A 83 5.22 15.90 -15.91
CA ILE A 83 4.63 15.49 -14.63
C ILE A 83 4.01 16.69 -13.92
N CYS A 84 4.75 17.79 -13.78
CA CYS A 84 4.26 19.01 -13.13
C CYS A 84 3.01 19.60 -13.82
N GLU A 85 2.99 19.61 -15.16
CA GLU A 85 1.86 20.07 -15.97
C GLU A 85 0.57 19.29 -15.67
N ASN A 86 0.65 17.97 -15.49
CA ASN A 86 -0.52 17.10 -15.22
C ASN A 86 -1.22 17.42 -13.89
N ILE A 87 -0.53 18.08 -12.95
CA ILE A 87 -1.09 18.49 -11.65
C ILE A 87 -1.14 20.01 -11.48
N SER A 88 -1.05 20.74 -12.59
CA SER A 88 -1.11 22.20 -12.63
C SER A 88 -0.11 22.86 -11.68
N ILE A 89 1.14 22.42 -11.75
CA ILE A 89 2.30 23.04 -11.10
C ILE A 89 3.15 23.69 -12.20
N TYR A 90 3.17 25.01 -12.21
CA TYR A 90 3.87 25.79 -13.26
C TYR A 90 5.01 26.64 -12.71
N ASN A 91 4.98 26.97 -11.42
CA ASN A 91 6.02 27.74 -10.75
C ASN A 91 6.95 26.79 -9.99
N TYR A 92 8.04 26.40 -10.63
CA TYR A 92 9.05 25.55 -10.03
C TYR A 92 10.44 25.86 -10.59
N SER A 93 11.46 25.57 -9.80
CA SER A 93 12.85 25.60 -10.23
C SER A 93 13.48 24.23 -9.96
N PRO A 94 14.13 23.61 -10.95
CA PRO A 94 14.94 22.42 -10.68
C PRO A 94 16.01 22.73 -9.63
N ILE A 95 16.22 21.81 -8.70
CA ILE A 95 17.23 21.93 -7.64
C ILE A 95 18.40 20.96 -7.81
N SER A 96 18.34 20.06 -8.80
CA SER A 96 19.43 19.10 -9.07
C SER A 96 20.64 19.77 -9.71
N THR A 97 21.84 19.38 -9.28
CA THR A 97 23.13 19.70 -9.91
C THR A 97 23.68 18.55 -10.76
N ASP A 98 23.03 17.38 -10.75
CA ASP A 98 23.44 16.19 -11.50
C ASP A 98 22.78 16.18 -12.89
N PRO A 99 23.54 16.18 -14.00
CA PRO A 99 22.97 16.11 -15.35
C PRO A 99 22.15 14.84 -15.63
N SER A 100 22.37 13.77 -14.87
CA SER A 100 21.68 12.48 -15.01
C SER A 100 20.34 12.40 -14.26
N GLU A 101 20.01 13.41 -13.44
CA GLU A 101 18.80 13.48 -12.64
C GLU A 101 18.20 14.90 -12.64
N THR A 102 16.88 15.01 -12.78
CA THR A 102 16.17 16.25 -12.49
C THR A 102 15.37 16.08 -11.21
N VAL A 103 15.57 17.00 -10.27
CA VAL A 103 14.78 17.09 -9.05
C VAL A 103 14.08 18.44 -9.04
N ILE A 104 12.77 18.43 -8.84
CA ILE A 104 11.94 19.61 -8.68
C ILE A 104 11.29 19.54 -7.30
N GLU A 105 11.41 20.62 -6.52
CA GLU A 105 10.65 20.80 -5.29
C GLU A 105 9.72 22.01 -5.42
N CYS A 106 8.48 21.84 -4.97
CA CYS A 106 7.50 22.92 -4.96
C CYS A 106 6.46 22.70 -3.87
N LYS A 107 5.73 23.77 -3.52
CA LYS A 107 4.68 23.73 -2.50
C LYS A 107 3.38 24.25 -3.11
N LYS A 108 2.29 23.49 -2.96
CA LYS A 108 0.94 23.85 -3.44
C LYS A 108 -0.07 23.46 -2.36
N ASN A 109 -0.89 24.42 -1.94
CA ASN A 109 -1.91 24.24 -0.89
C ASN A 109 -1.33 23.60 0.40
N ASN A 110 -0.19 24.10 0.88
CA ASN A 110 0.56 23.57 2.03
C ASN A 110 1.13 22.14 1.89
N ILE A 111 0.93 21.48 0.75
CA ILE A 111 1.53 20.18 0.46
C ILE A 111 2.87 20.41 -0.26
N LYS A 112 3.94 19.79 0.23
CA LYS A 112 5.23 19.75 -0.47
C LYS A 112 5.16 18.64 -1.54
N TYR A 113 5.60 18.97 -2.74
CA TYR A 113 5.77 18.03 -3.84
C TYR A 113 7.26 17.93 -4.16
N THR A 114 7.75 16.71 -4.30
CA THR A 114 9.08 16.42 -4.82
C THR A 114 8.94 15.52 -6.03
N ILE A 115 9.38 16.00 -7.20
CA ILE A 115 9.37 15.26 -8.46
C ILE A 115 10.81 14.94 -8.81
N LYS A 116 11.09 13.67 -9.07
CA LYS A 116 12.41 13.20 -9.50
C LYS A 116 12.29 12.45 -10.81
N THR A 117 13.21 12.69 -11.73
CA THR A 117 13.37 11.91 -12.96
C THR A 117 14.84 11.59 -13.17
N LYS A 118 15.13 10.34 -13.49
CA LYS A 118 16.49 9.84 -13.69
C LYS A 118 16.53 8.90 -14.88
N ASN A 119 17.51 9.09 -15.75
CA ASN A 119 17.78 8.14 -16.82
C ASN A 119 18.38 6.88 -16.20
N ILE A 120 17.77 5.73 -16.49
CA ILE A 120 18.22 4.43 -16.00
C ILE A 120 19.25 3.83 -16.98
N ASP A 121 19.02 4.05 -18.27
CA ASP A 121 19.89 3.57 -19.34
C ASP A 121 19.96 4.52 -20.54
N ASN A 122 20.83 4.19 -21.49
CA ASN A 122 20.99 4.96 -22.73
C ASN A 122 19.86 4.73 -23.75
N ASN A 123 18.89 3.87 -23.46
CA ASN A 123 17.80 3.53 -24.38
C ASN A 123 16.56 4.41 -24.19
N GLY A 124 16.66 5.45 -23.35
CA GLY A 124 15.55 6.36 -23.03
C GLY A 124 14.58 5.78 -22.01
N GLU A 125 15.01 4.84 -21.16
CA GLU A 125 14.24 4.44 -19.98
C GLU A 125 14.48 5.42 -18.83
N ILE A 126 13.39 6.01 -18.33
CA ILE A 126 13.40 6.94 -17.19
C ILE A 126 12.73 6.27 -15.99
N TYR A 127 13.36 6.40 -14.83
CA TYR A 127 12.72 6.26 -13.53
C TYR A 127 12.18 7.62 -13.12
N ALA A 128 10.91 7.70 -12.75
CA ALA A 128 10.37 8.91 -12.16
C ALA A 128 9.65 8.62 -10.85
N SER A 129 9.75 9.55 -9.91
CA SER A 129 8.95 9.52 -8.69
C SER A 129 8.32 10.88 -8.40
N VAL A 130 7.17 10.83 -7.74
CA VAL A 130 6.42 11.98 -7.26
C VAL A 130 6.05 11.70 -5.81
N ALA A 131 6.62 12.48 -4.90
CA ALA A 131 6.30 12.44 -3.48
C ALA A 131 5.42 13.64 -3.11
N MET A 132 4.38 13.38 -2.32
CA MET A 132 3.53 14.38 -1.68
C MET A 132 3.70 14.25 -0.17
N SER A 133 4.18 15.32 0.48
CA SER A 133 4.51 15.35 1.90
C SER A 133 3.68 16.42 2.63
N GLN A 134 3.11 16.06 3.78
CA GLN A 134 2.21 16.86 4.60
C GLN A 134 2.63 16.78 6.07
N GLU A 135 2.54 17.88 6.82
CA GLU A 135 2.96 17.92 8.24
C GLU A 135 1.76 17.91 9.20
N ASN A 136 0.63 18.53 8.83
CA ASN A 136 -0.46 18.83 9.77
C ASN A 136 -1.79 18.11 9.48
N ASP A 137 -1.98 17.62 8.26
CA ASP A 137 -3.22 16.97 7.85
C ASP A 137 -2.93 15.57 7.29
N LEU A 138 -3.73 14.60 7.73
CA LEU A 138 -3.72 13.26 7.16
C LEU A 138 -4.78 13.21 6.07
N GLU A 139 -4.45 13.77 4.91
CA GLU A 139 -5.31 13.64 3.74
C GLU A 139 -5.48 12.15 3.39
N ASN A 140 -6.67 11.80 2.87
CA ASN A 140 -6.98 10.43 2.52
C ASN A 140 -5.93 9.88 1.54
N ILE A 141 -5.23 8.80 1.93
CA ILE A 141 -4.20 8.14 1.11
C ILE A 141 -4.66 7.86 -0.32
N ASN A 142 -5.94 7.52 -0.52
CA ASN A 142 -6.50 7.24 -1.83
C ASN A 142 -6.61 8.50 -2.70
N ASN A 143 -6.87 9.67 -2.11
CA ASN A 143 -6.87 10.94 -2.83
C ASN A 143 -5.46 11.30 -3.27
N ILE A 144 -4.47 11.18 -2.38
CA ILE A 144 -3.06 11.42 -2.71
C ILE A 144 -2.59 10.48 -3.82
N ARG A 145 -2.87 9.17 -3.68
CA ARG A 145 -2.54 8.17 -4.72
C ARG A 145 -3.20 8.49 -6.06
N LYS A 146 -4.45 8.98 -6.06
CA LYS A 146 -5.15 9.40 -7.27
C LYS A 146 -4.44 10.58 -7.92
N ILE A 147 -4.09 11.63 -7.17
CA ILE A 147 -3.34 12.79 -7.67
C ILE A 147 -2.00 12.34 -8.28
N ILE A 148 -1.24 11.50 -7.57
CA ILE A 148 0.03 10.97 -8.07
C ILE A 148 -0.19 10.10 -9.32
N SER A 149 -1.26 9.31 -9.40
CA SER A 149 -1.60 8.55 -10.61
C SER A 149 -1.83 9.46 -11.83
N GLU A 150 -2.42 10.65 -11.65
CA GLU A 150 -2.59 11.62 -12.74
C GLU A 150 -1.24 12.09 -13.32
N CYS A 151 -0.21 12.24 -12.48
CA CYS A 151 1.14 12.62 -12.91
C CYS A 151 1.71 11.68 -13.98
N PHE A 152 1.43 10.38 -13.89
CA PHE A 152 1.99 9.35 -14.74
C PHE A 152 1.13 9.01 -15.97
N LYS A 153 -0.08 9.60 -16.10
CA LYS A 153 -1.00 9.29 -17.20
C LYS A 153 -0.43 9.55 -18.58
N THR A 154 0.30 10.65 -18.74
CA THR A 154 0.93 11.03 -20.02
C THR A 154 1.95 10.00 -20.52
N PHE A 155 2.49 9.16 -19.63
CA PHE A 155 3.42 8.09 -19.96
C PHE A 155 2.75 6.70 -20.03
N ASN A 156 1.42 6.64 -19.88
CA ASN A 156 0.63 5.40 -19.91
C ASN A 156 1.16 4.31 -18.95
N VAL A 157 1.66 4.72 -17.78
CA VAL A 157 2.12 3.79 -16.73
C VAL A 157 1.38 4.00 -15.43
N LYS A 158 1.25 2.91 -14.66
CA LYS A 158 0.69 2.95 -13.31
C LYS A 158 1.84 2.94 -12.31
N PRO A 159 1.95 3.94 -11.42
CA PRO A 159 3.00 3.94 -10.42
C PRO A 159 2.78 2.82 -9.38
N SER A 160 3.89 2.37 -8.79
CA SER A 160 3.89 1.67 -7.51
C SER A 160 4.05 2.70 -6.39
N TYR A 161 3.55 2.39 -5.20
CA TYR A 161 3.47 3.36 -4.11
C TYR A 161 4.32 2.98 -2.90
N SER A 162 4.97 3.97 -2.32
CA SER A 162 5.52 3.95 -0.97
C SER A 162 4.75 4.94 -0.09
N THR A 163 4.73 4.67 1.21
CA THR A 163 4.12 5.57 2.21
C THR A 163 4.97 5.56 3.45
N LEU A 164 5.19 6.74 4.02
CA LEU A 164 5.93 6.95 5.25
C LEU A 164 5.11 7.86 6.17
N VAL A 165 4.91 7.40 7.41
CA VAL A 165 4.38 8.23 8.48
C VAL A 165 5.48 8.40 9.52
N CYS A 166 5.78 9.64 9.90
CA CYS A 166 6.74 9.98 10.93
C CYS A 166 6.02 10.71 12.07
N GLY A 167 6.35 10.37 13.30
CA GLY A 167 5.85 11.03 14.48
C GLY A 167 6.80 10.95 15.66
N LYS A 168 6.35 11.49 16.78
CA LYS A 168 7.11 11.47 18.04
C LYS A 168 6.22 11.27 19.26
N PHE A 169 6.85 10.79 20.31
CA PHE A 169 6.38 10.87 21.67
C PHE A 169 7.25 11.86 22.43
N ASP A 170 6.64 12.78 23.18
CA ASP A 170 7.34 13.78 24.00
C ASP A 170 7.90 13.18 25.30
N ARG A 171 8.61 12.05 25.17
CA ARG A 171 9.37 11.39 26.21
C ARG A 171 10.35 10.38 25.62
N CYS A 172 11.49 10.19 26.27
CA CYS A 172 12.42 9.12 25.97
C CYS A 172 11.88 7.77 26.50
N MET A 173 11.64 6.80 25.61
CA MET A 173 11.18 5.46 25.95
C MET A 173 12.36 4.51 26.17
N ASN A 174 12.20 3.56 27.09
CA ASN A 174 13.10 2.41 27.16
C ASN A 174 12.73 1.33 26.14
N LEU A 175 13.61 0.34 25.95
CA LEU A 175 13.41 -0.77 25.00
C LEU A 175 12.04 -1.46 25.14
N LYS A 176 11.60 -1.81 26.35
CA LYS A 176 10.33 -2.53 26.55
C LYS A 176 9.13 -1.69 26.12
N GLU A 177 9.19 -0.38 26.34
CA GLU A 177 8.14 0.54 25.90
C GLU A 177 8.12 0.67 24.38
N MET A 178 9.28 0.75 23.73
CA MET A 178 9.38 0.80 22.27
C MET A 178 8.91 -0.52 21.63
N GLU A 179 9.26 -1.67 22.19
CA GLU A 179 8.76 -2.97 21.73
C GLU A 179 7.24 -3.07 21.84
N TYR A 180 6.67 -2.58 22.94
CA TYR A 180 5.23 -2.51 23.13
C TYR A 180 4.56 -1.60 22.09
N LYS A 181 5.12 -0.40 21.85
CA LYS A 181 4.61 0.53 20.82
C LYS A 181 4.75 -0.01 19.41
N SER A 182 5.83 -0.73 19.10
CA SER A 182 5.98 -1.43 17.82
C SER A 182 4.84 -2.42 17.63
N LYS A 183 4.54 -3.25 18.64
CA LYS A 183 3.42 -4.21 18.58
C LYS A 183 2.07 -3.52 18.37
N GLU A 184 1.80 -2.38 19.02
CA GLU A 184 0.56 -1.61 18.79
C GLU A 184 0.38 -1.17 17.33
N VAL A 185 1.49 -0.82 16.64
CA VAL A 185 1.44 -0.55 15.19
C VAL A 185 0.98 -1.79 14.45
N PHE A 186 1.57 -2.94 14.74
CA PHE A 186 1.30 -4.19 14.04
C PHE A 186 -0.07 -4.80 14.37
N ASP A 187 -0.58 -4.63 15.59
CA ASP A 187 -1.94 -5.01 16.00
C ASP A 187 -3.02 -4.24 15.22
N GLY A 188 -2.67 -3.08 14.67
CA GLY A 188 -3.49 -2.35 13.72
C GLY A 188 -3.73 -3.10 12.40
N PHE A 189 -2.94 -4.14 12.14
CA PHE A 189 -2.97 -4.93 10.92
C PHE A 189 -3.15 -6.42 11.25
N SER A 190 -3.80 -7.16 10.36
CA SER A 190 -3.71 -8.62 10.34
C SER A 190 -2.35 -9.03 9.72
N CYS A 191 -1.26 -8.70 10.42
CA CYS A 191 0.11 -8.82 9.96
C CYS A 191 0.78 -10.11 10.44
N HIS A 192 1.68 -10.65 9.62
CA HIS A 192 2.68 -11.63 10.03
C HIS A 192 4.02 -10.92 10.22
N ILE A 193 4.55 -10.92 11.45
CA ILE A 193 5.89 -10.41 11.71
C ILE A 193 6.92 -11.29 10.98
N VAL A 194 7.83 -10.65 10.26
CA VAL A 194 8.81 -11.31 9.38
C VAL A 194 10.20 -11.28 9.99
N ASP A 195 10.58 -10.13 10.55
CA ASP A 195 11.89 -9.88 11.16
C ASP A 195 11.81 -8.73 12.16
N GLU A 196 12.70 -8.74 13.16
CA GLU A 196 12.78 -7.74 14.22
C GLU A 196 14.24 -7.48 14.59
N TYR A 197 14.58 -6.20 14.71
CA TYR A 197 15.84 -5.71 15.25
C TYR A 197 15.56 -4.88 16.50
N CYS A 198 16.25 -5.19 17.60
CA CYS A 198 16.14 -4.48 18.86
C CYS A 198 17.53 -4.15 19.42
N ASP A 199 17.70 -2.91 19.84
CA ASP A 199 18.82 -2.45 20.68
C ASP A 199 18.31 -1.49 21.77
N PRO A 200 19.13 -1.09 22.75
CA PRO A 200 18.65 -0.27 23.87
C PRO A 200 17.97 1.06 23.50
N ASN A 201 18.23 1.61 22.32
CA ASN A 201 17.66 2.89 21.87
C ASN A 201 16.83 2.77 20.59
N MET A 202 16.69 1.58 19.99
CA MET A 202 16.01 1.39 18.72
C MET A 202 15.27 0.04 18.65
N VAL A 203 14.08 0.07 18.08
CA VAL A 203 13.31 -1.11 17.66
C VAL A 203 12.94 -0.92 16.20
N SER A 204 13.16 -1.92 15.36
CA SER A 204 12.69 -1.95 13.96
C SER A 204 12.07 -3.30 13.66
N THR A 205 10.79 -3.30 13.35
CA THR A 205 10.00 -4.51 13.08
C THR A 205 9.53 -4.48 11.64
N CYS A 206 9.71 -5.58 10.92
CA CYS A 206 9.24 -5.77 9.54
C CYS A 206 8.13 -6.82 9.53
N GLY A 207 7.10 -6.57 8.73
CA GLY A 207 5.95 -7.45 8.63
C GLY A 207 5.38 -7.60 7.23
N TYR A 208 4.50 -8.59 7.10
CA TYR A 208 3.71 -8.86 5.91
C TYR A 208 2.22 -8.82 6.22
N VAL A 209 1.51 -7.90 5.58
CA VAL A 209 0.05 -7.79 5.62
C VAL A 209 -0.52 -8.31 4.29
N HIS A 210 -1.45 -9.25 4.37
CA HIS A 210 -2.13 -9.75 3.17
C HIS A 210 -2.97 -8.64 2.50
N GLY A 211 -2.92 -8.57 1.16
CA GLY A 211 -3.72 -7.62 0.38
C GLY A 211 -3.05 -6.30 0.02
N ILE A 212 -1.88 -5.97 0.60
CA ILE A 212 -1.06 -4.86 0.09
C ILE A 212 -0.33 -5.34 -1.17
N LYS A 213 -0.50 -4.58 -2.26
CA LYS A 213 0.10 -4.91 -3.55
C LYS A 213 1.62 -4.72 -3.53
N GLU A 214 2.08 -3.59 -3.01
CA GLU A 214 3.50 -3.25 -2.92
C GLU A 214 4.19 -4.06 -1.84
N LYS A 215 5.26 -4.77 -2.21
CA LYS A 215 6.02 -5.65 -1.33
C LYS A 215 7.46 -5.79 -1.82
N LEU A 216 8.37 -6.05 -0.89
CA LEU A 216 9.79 -6.30 -1.17
C LEU A 216 10.15 -7.75 -0.87
N ASN A 217 11.06 -8.32 -1.65
CA ASN A 217 11.68 -9.61 -1.34
C ASN A 217 12.66 -9.43 -0.18
N TYR A 218 12.55 -10.29 0.83
CA TYR A 218 13.47 -10.35 1.96
C TYR A 218 13.90 -11.81 2.16
N GLY A 219 15.01 -12.18 1.53
CA GLY A 219 15.41 -13.58 1.38
C GLY A 219 14.32 -14.38 0.66
N ASN A 220 13.79 -15.40 1.35
CA ASN A 220 12.68 -16.24 0.84
C ASN A 220 11.30 -15.76 1.31
N LYS A 221 11.21 -14.58 1.93
CA LYS A 221 9.97 -14.00 2.47
C LYS A 221 9.63 -12.69 1.75
N TYR A 222 8.43 -12.17 2.02
CA TYR A 222 8.01 -10.84 1.59
C TYR A 222 7.80 -9.94 2.80
N ILE A 223 8.15 -8.66 2.67
CA ILE A 223 7.77 -7.60 3.61
C ILE A 223 7.00 -6.51 2.87
N ASN A 224 6.04 -5.90 3.53
CA ASN A 224 5.28 -4.77 2.97
C ASN A 224 4.83 -3.75 4.01
N ILE A 225 5.36 -3.87 5.22
CA ILE A 225 5.26 -2.86 6.26
C ILE A 225 6.50 -2.95 7.15
N ASN A 226 6.95 -1.81 7.63
CA ASN A 226 8.05 -1.68 8.57
C ASN A 226 7.71 -0.57 9.56
N ALA A 227 7.92 -0.80 10.85
CA ALA A 227 7.83 0.24 11.86
C ALA A 227 9.14 0.31 12.63
N ALA A 228 9.66 1.51 12.83
CA ALA A 228 10.85 1.76 13.63
C ALA A 228 10.55 2.77 14.71
N LEU A 229 11.14 2.58 15.88
CA LEU A 229 11.16 3.53 16.98
C LEU A 229 12.60 3.80 17.39
N ARG A 230 12.94 5.06 17.62
CA ARG A 230 14.27 5.45 18.11
C ARG A 230 14.16 6.48 19.22
N ALA A 231 14.70 6.13 20.38
CA ALA A 231 14.82 7.04 21.51
C ALA A 231 15.94 8.05 21.27
N SER A 232 15.63 9.34 21.45
CA SER A 232 16.59 10.42 21.44
C SER A 232 16.70 11.03 22.84
N LYS A 233 17.80 10.75 23.53
CA LYS A 233 18.08 11.35 24.84
C LYS A 233 18.35 12.85 24.75
N SER A 234 18.95 13.32 23.66
CA SER A 234 19.25 14.74 23.45
C SER A 234 18.01 15.61 23.30
N TYR A 235 16.94 15.04 22.73
CA TYR A 235 15.67 15.72 22.50
C TYR A 235 14.56 15.28 23.48
N ASP A 236 14.91 14.43 24.46
CA ASP A 236 14.00 13.79 25.41
C ASP A 236 12.71 13.26 24.78
N CYS A 237 12.85 12.58 23.63
CA CYS A 237 11.72 12.12 22.84
C CYS A 237 11.99 10.74 22.25
N THR A 238 10.94 10.11 21.73
CA THR A 238 11.06 8.88 20.95
C THR A 238 10.38 9.10 19.63
N TYR A 239 11.12 8.96 18.54
CA TYR A 239 10.57 9.03 17.19
C TYR A 239 9.98 7.69 16.79
N ILE A 240 8.96 7.74 15.94
CA ILE A 240 8.35 6.58 15.31
C ILE A 240 8.21 6.81 13.81
N TRP A 241 8.60 5.81 13.03
CA TRP A 241 8.42 5.76 11.59
C TRP A 241 7.61 4.53 11.25
N ILE A 242 6.65 4.66 10.33
CA ILE A 242 5.89 3.54 9.79
C ILE A 242 5.95 3.65 8.27
N GLY A 243 6.62 2.70 7.63
CA GLY A 243 6.84 2.62 6.20
C GLY A 243 6.07 1.48 5.54
N SER A 244 5.66 1.69 4.31
CA SER A 244 5.03 0.68 3.44
C SER A 244 5.57 0.87 2.03
N PRO A 245 6.28 -0.10 1.43
CA PRO A 245 6.63 -1.40 1.99
C PRO A 245 7.74 -1.36 3.06
N ILE A 246 8.59 -0.33 3.06
CA ILE A 246 9.69 -0.15 4.01
C ILE A 246 9.92 1.35 4.28
N ILE A 247 10.61 1.68 5.37
CA ILE A 247 11.07 3.05 5.64
C ILE A 247 12.24 3.35 4.70
N SER A 248 12.12 4.42 3.90
CA SER A 248 13.09 4.83 2.86
C SER A 248 14.05 5.95 3.30
N VAL A 249 13.96 6.40 4.54
CA VAL A 249 14.79 7.45 5.12
C VAL A 249 15.68 6.88 6.22
N GLU A 250 16.76 7.59 6.53
CA GLU A 250 17.56 7.30 7.73
C GLU A 250 16.75 7.63 8.99
N TYR A 251 16.90 6.80 10.02
CA TYR A 251 16.24 6.97 11.30
C TYR A 251 17.15 6.61 12.46
#